data_AF-A0A957G331-F1
#
_entry.id   AF-A0A957G331-F1
#
_cell.length_a   1.000
_cell.length_b   1.000
_cell.length_c   1.000
_cell.angle_alpha   90.00
_cell.angle_beta   90.00
_cell.angle_gamma   90.00
#
_symmetry.space_group_name_H-M   'P 1'
#
loop_
_entity.id
_entity.type
_entity.pdbx_description
1 polymer ?
#
loop_
_entity_poly.entity_id
_entity_poly.type
_entity_poly.pdbx_seq_one_letter_code
_entity_poly.pdbx_strand_id
1 'polypeptide(L)'
;MQTTVSIPKAFPFSRVAGAAFALGNLLFLGNKVDEMSRLFLDRYMPDLISGEDRLLIAFGQLLLITGYVGFLKSYAPAAKSARIPFRMFAWGGLITAIGHVSFMNGAPEILFALVLLGMLIMLLGLIIFGVTNMRTPTITRWQWLPLFTGLTGVTGFVIFSGEEITAIFLAFRTLFALGLAAMGVNLWLEKNRQAIP
;
A
#
# COMPACT_ATOMS: atom_id res chain seq x y z
N MET A 1 -22.95 40.13 -21.42
CA MET A 1 -22.01 39.07 -21.83
C MET A 1 -21.50 38.40 -20.56
N GLN A 2 -22.03 37.23 -20.18
CA GLN A 2 -21.54 36.47 -19.03
C GLN A 2 -20.32 35.66 -19.48
N THR A 3 -19.14 36.04 -19.02
CA THR A 3 -17.91 35.25 -19.18
C THR A 3 -18.00 34.03 -18.26
N THR A 4 -18.42 32.89 -18.81
CA THR A 4 -18.25 31.59 -18.16
C THR A 4 -16.77 31.28 -18.10
N VAL A 5 -16.14 31.59 -16.96
CA VAL A 5 -14.79 31.13 -16.65
C VAL A 5 -14.87 29.62 -16.44
N SER A 6 -14.48 28.86 -17.46
CA SER A 6 -14.34 27.41 -17.34
C SER A 6 -13.21 27.12 -16.36
N ILE A 7 -13.57 26.72 -15.14
CA ILE A 7 -12.60 26.25 -14.15
C ILE A 7 -11.87 25.04 -14.77
N PRO A 8 -10.53 25.04 -14.85
CA PRO A 8 -9.81 23.91 -15.42
C PRO A 8 -10.19 22.63 -14.68
N LYS A 9 -10.53 21.58 -15.44
CA LYS A 9 -10.84 20.25 -14.87
C LYS A 9 -9.72 19.88 -13.91
N ALA A 10 -10.05 19.80 -12.62
CA ALA A 10 -9.10 19.44 -11.57
C ALA A 10 -8.31 18.19 -12.01
N PHE A 11 -6.98 18.30 -11.99
CA PHE A 11 -6.08 17.23 -12.39
C PHE A 11 -6.50 15.92 -11.69
N PRO A 12 -6.58 14.79 -12.39
CA PRO A 12 -7.06 13.53 -11.83
C PRO A 12 -5.98 12.87 -10.94
N PHE A 13 -5.45 13.61 -9.96
CA PHE A 13 -4.36 13.19 -9.08
C PHE A 13 -4.69 11.88 -8.37
N SER A 14 -5.94 11.71 -7.91
CA SER A 14 -6.41 10.47 -7.30
C SER A 14 -6.25 9.27 -8.24
N ARG A 15 -6.56 9.44 -9.52
CA ARG A 15 -6.43 8.37 -10.53
C ARG A 15 -4.99 7.97 -10.76
N VAL A 16 -4.12 8.96 -10.95
CA VAL A 16 -2.68 8.75 -11.14
C VAL A 16 -2.08 8.09 -9.90
N ALA A 17 -2.43 8.58 -8.71
CA ALA A 17 -1.95 8.02 -7.46
C ALA A 17 -2.47 6.60 -7.20
N GLY A 18 -3.72 6.29 -7.54
CA GLY A 18 -4.27 4.93 -7.46
C GLY A 18 -3.57 3.96 -8.40
N ALA A 19 -3.35 4.37 -9.66
CA ALA A 19 -2.59 3.58 -10.63
C ALA A 19 -1.14 3.37 -10.16
N ALA A 20 -0.48 4.42 -9.68
CA ALA A 20 0.86 4.32 -9.10
C ALA A 20 0.88 3.34 -7.92
N PHE A 21 -0.07 3.44 -6.99
CA PHE A 21 -0.15 2.54 -5.84
C PHE A 21 -0.33 1.08 -6.26
N ALA A 22 -1.23 0.82 -7.22
CA ALA A 22 -1.46 -0.52 -7.74
C ALA A 22 -0.19 -1.08 -8.38
N LEU A 23 0.48 -0.30 -9.24
CA LEU A 23 1.72 -0.69 -9.88
C LEU A 23 2.86 -0.93 -8.87
N GLY A 24 3.02 -0.07 -7.88
CA GLY A 24 4.03 -0.25 -6.82
C GLY A 24 3.83 -1.55 -6.03
N ASN A 25 2.57 -1.90 -5.72
CA ASN A 25 2.26 -3.17 -5.06
C ASN A 25 2.36 -4.38 -5.99
N LEU A 26 2.13 -4.23 -7.30
CA LEU A 26 2.35 -5.29 -8.29
C LEU A 26 3.84 -5.57 -8.50
N LEU A 27 4.70 -4.55 -8.44
CA LEU A 27 6.14 -4.76 -8.40
C LEU A 27 6.50 -5.54 -7.14
N PHE A 28 6.03 -5.12 -5.96
CA PHE A 28 6.27 -5.89 -4.73
C PHE A 28 5.74 -7.35 -4.81
N LEU A 29 4.59 -7.56 -5.47
CA LEU A 29 4.03 -8.89 -5.73
C LEU A 29 4.94 -9.74 -6.62
N GLY A 30 5.45 -9.17 -7.71
CA GLY A 30 6.36 -9.85 -8.64
C GLY A 30 7.59 -10.40 -7.91
N ASN A 31 8.18 -9.60 -7.01
CA ASN A 31 9.28 -10.05 -6.15
C ASN A 31 8.87 -11.25 -5.28
N LYS A 32 7.70 -11.21 -4.64
CA LYS A 32 7.26 -12.33 -3.77
C LYS A 32 6.96 -13.60 -4.54
N VAL A 33 6.42 -13.48 -5.75
CA VAL A 33 6.16 -14.63 -6.64
C VAL A 33 7.48 -15.24 -7.11
N ASP A 34 8.46 -14.41 -7.49
CA ASP A 34 9.82 -14.87 -7.84
C ASP A 34 10.48 -15.61 -6.67
N GLU A 35 10.43 -15.03 -5.47
CA GLU A 35 10.96 -15.64 -4.25
C GLU A 35 10.29 -17.00 -3.95
N MET A 36 8.97 -17.11 -4.13
CA MET A 36 8.26 -18.39 -4.01
C MET A 36 8.67 -19.40 -5.09
N SER A 37 8.84 -18.95 -6.34
CA SER A 37 9.25 -19.80 -7.46
C SER A 37 10.63 -20.40 -7.22
N ARG A 38 11.57 -19.58 -6.77
CA ARG A 38 12.95 -19.98 -6.48
C ARG A 38 13.06 -20.89 -5.27
N LEU A 39 12.36 -20.57 -4.17
CA LEU A 39 12.52 -21.30 -2.90
C LEU A 39 11.70 -22.60 -2.82
N PHE A 40 10.57 -22.72 -3.55
CA PHE A 40 9.66 -23.87 -3.38
C PHE A 40 9.27 -24.58 -4.67
N LEU A 41 9.43 -23.97 -5.84
CA LEU A 41 9.01 -24.57 -7.11
C LEU A 41 10.18 -24.99 -7.98
N ASP A 42 11.42 -24.70 -7.56
CA ASP A 42 12.67 -24.97 -8.29
C ASP A 42 12.60 -24.52 -9.76
N ARG A 43 11.87 -23.42 -9.99
CA ARG A 43 11.65 -22.83 -11.31
C ARG A 43 12.39 -21.51 -11.39
N TYR A 44 13.31 -21.45 -12.35
CA TYR A 44 13.94 -20.20 -12.74
C TYR A 44 12.87 -19.24 -13.29
N MET A 45 12.61 -18.17 -12.54
CA MET A 45 11.99 -16.97 -13.09
C MET A 45 13.11 -15.98 -13.38
N PRO A 46 13.06 -15.25 -14.53
CA PRO A 46 13.95 -14.14 -14.74
C PRO A 46 13.71 -13.15 -13.60
N ASP A 47 14.82 -12.82 -12.95
CA ASP A 47 14.85 -12.04 -11.74
C ASP A 47 14.29 -10.63 -11.99
N LEU A 48 12.99 -10.48 -11.78
CA LEU A 48 12.30 -9.24 -12.09
C LEU A 48 12.66 -8.18 -11.05
N ILE A 49 12.85 -8.56 -9.77
CA ILE A 49 13.10 -7.69 -8.61
C ILE A 49 13.70 -8.52 -7.44
N SER A 50 14.88 -9.13 -7.55
CA SER A 50 15.52 -9.93 -6.47
C SER A 50 15.80 -9.18 -5.17
N GLY A 51 15.52 -7.88 -5.13
CA GLY A 51 16.13 -7.01 -4.15
C GLY A 51 17.51 -6.51 -4.59
N GLU A 52 18.07 -6.98 -5.71
CA GLU A 52 19.37 -6.50 -6.20
C GLU A 52 19.27 -5.23 -7.05
N ASP A 53 18.20 -5.08 -7.86
CA ASP A 53 17.97 -3.85 -8.63
C ASP A 53 17.45 -2.70 -7.75
N ARG A 54 18.40 -1.93 -7.22
CA ARG A 54 18.14 -0.76 -6.38
C ARG A 54 17.28 0.31 -7.07
N LEU A 55 17.38 0.46 -8.40
CA LEU A 55 16.61 1.46 -9.14
C LEU A 55 15.14 1.04 -9.20
N LEU A 56 14.87 -0.23 -9.48
CA LEU A 56 13.51 -0.74 -9.55
C LEU A 56 12.83 -0.74 -8.19
N ILE A 57 13.58 -1.03 -7.11
CA ILE A 57 13.10 -0.88 -5.73
C ILE A 57 12.77 0.59 -5.43
N ALA A 58 13.68 1.53 -5.72
CA ALA A 58 13.45 2.94 -5.49
C ALA A 58 12.24 3.46 -6.27
N PHE A 59 12.07 3.02 -7.52
CA PHE A 59 10.91 3.31 -8.35
C PHE A 59 9.62 2.74 -7.74
N GLY A 60 9.63 1.48 -7.29
CA GLY A 60 8.50 0.88 -6.58
C GLY A 60 8.11 1.66 -5.32
N GLN A 61 9.09 2.09 -4.52
CA GLN A 61 8.83 2.89 -3.32
C GLN A 61 8.27 4.27 -3.66
N LEU A 62 8.75 4.93 -4.72
CA LEU A 62 8.20 6.19 -5.20
C LEU A 62 6.72 6.05 -5.60
N LEU A 63 6.37 4.96 -6.29
CA LEU A 63 5.00 4.65 -6.67
C LEU A 63 4.11 4.43 -5.43
N LEU A 64 4.60 3.69 -4.43
CA LEU A 64 3.90 3.47 -3.16
C LEU A 64 3.67 4.79 -2.39
N ILE A 65 4.71 5.62 -2.27
CA ILE A 65 4.64 6.95 -1.62
C ILE A 65 3.58 7.82 -2.31
N THR A 66 3.62 7.88 -3.65
CA THR A 66 2.65 8.64 -4.45
C THR A 66 1.22 8.16 -4.16
N GLY A 67 1.03 6.85 -4.09
CA GLY A 67 -0.24 6.24 -3.74
C GLY A 67 -0.73 6.59 -2.34
N TYR A 68 0.10 6.47 -1.30
CA TYR A 68 -0.26 6.85 0.07
C TYR A 68 -0.62 8.33 0.19
N VAL A 69 0.10 9.22 -0.50
CA VAL A 69 -0.26 10.65 -0.59
C VAL A 69 -1.61 10.83 -1.30
N GLY A 70 -1.88 10.06 -2.37
CA GLY A 70 -3.17 10.01 -3.04
C GLY A 70 -4.32 9.62 -2.11
N PHE A 71 -4.13 8.58 -1.31
CA PHE A 71 -5.06 8.16 -0.28
C PHE A 71 -5.33 9.28 0.73
N LEU A 72 -4.28 9.88 1.30
CA LEU A 72 -4.41 11.00 2.25
C LEU A 72 -5.21 12.16 1.68
N LYS A 73 -4.92 12.59 0.45
CA LYS A 73 -5.65 13.70 -0.18
C LYS A 73 -7.09 13.35 -0.51
N SER A 74 -7.38 12.10 -0.91
CA SER A 74 -8.69 11.72 -1.44
C SER A 74 -9.68 11.31 -0.35
N TYR A 75 -9.26 10.57 0.67
CA TYR A 75 -10.17 10.01 1.67
C TYR A 75 -10.04 10.60 3.07
N ALA A 76 -8.90 11.18 3.46
CA ALA A 76 -8.76 11.76 4.80
C ALA A 76 -9.75 12.90 5.13
N PRO A 77 -10.23 13.71 4.15
CA PRO A 77 -11.31 14.67 4.40
C PRO A 77 -12.68 14.02 4.60
N ALA A 78 -12.96 12.91 3.90
CA ALA A 78 -14.25 12.23 3.93
C ALA A 78 -14.41 11.24 5.10
N ALA A 79 -13.29 10.75 5.64
CA ALA A 79 -13.24 9.75 6.71
C ALA A 79 -13.56 10.35 8.10
N LYS A 80 -14.73 10.95 8.34
CA LYS A 80 -15.02 11.64 9.63
C LYS A 80 -14.79 10.75 10.87
N SER A 81 -15.37 9.55 10.89
CA SER A 81 -15.21 8.56 11.97
C SER A 81 -13.95 7.71 11.83
N ALA A 82 -13.40 7.61 10.62
CA ALA A 82 -12.27 6.73 10.31
C ALA A 82 -10.95 7.48 10.09
N ARG A 83 -10.88 8.77 10.45
CA ARG A 83 -9.78 9.68 10.11
C ARG A 83 -8.45 9.25 10.68
N ILE A 84 -8.45 8.91 11.97
CA ILE A 84 -7.24 8.51 12.70
C ILE A 84 -6.75 7.14 12.18
N PRO A 85 -7.57 6.08 12.14
CA PRO A 85 -7.17 4.79 11.57
C PRO A 85 -6.66 4.88 10.13
N PHE A 86 -7.33 5.68 9.30
CA PHE A 86 -6.91 5.90 7.92
C PHE A 86 -5.55 6.60 7.82
N ARG A 87 -5.33 7.63 8.66
CA ARG A 87 -4.02 8.29 8.74
C ARG A 87 -2.94 7.35 9.25
N MET A 88 -3.24 6.46 10.20
CA MET A 88 -2.30 5.43 10.64
C MET A 88 -1.91 4.51 9.48
N PHE A 89 -2.89 4.02 8.70
CA PHE A 89 -2.61 3.24 7.50
C PHE A 89 -1.64 3.98 6.55
N ALA A 90 -1.97 5.21 6.17
CA ALA A 90 -1.20 5.93 5.17
C ALA A 90 0.16 6.41 5.69
N TRP A 91 0.25 6.92 6.91
CA TRP A 91 1.51 7.33 7.51
C TRP A 91 2.41 6.14 7.85
N GLY A 92 1.86 5.05 8.37
CA GLY A 92 2.60 3.82 8.57
C GLY A 92 3.21 3.31 7.27
N GLY A 93 2.42 3.29 6.18
CA GLY A 93 2.89 2.93 4.85
C GLY A 93 4.00 3.85 4.31
N LEU A 94 3.87 5.17 4.51
CA LEU A 94 4.91 6.14 4.13
C LEU A 94 6.20 5.92 4.92
N ILE A 95 6.10 5.71 6.23
CA ILE A 95 7.25 5.42 7.11
C ILE A 95 7.93 4.13 6.63
N THR A 96 7.16 3.07 6.33
CA THR A 96 7.70 1.81 5.80
C THR A 96 8.42 2.01 4.47
N ALA A 97 7.85 2.79 3.55
CA ALA A 97 8.45 3.03 2.24
C ALA A 97 9.76 3.82 2.34
N ILE A 98 9.77 4.90 3.13
CA ILE A 98 10.96 5.74 3.37
C ILE A 98 12.05 4.94 4.10
N GLY A 99 11.66 4.14 5.10
CA GLY A 99 12.56 3.26 5.82
C GLY A 99 13.21 2.23 4.90
N HIS A 100 12.45 1.63 3.98
CA HIS A 100 12.98 0.68 3.00
C HIS A 100 14.02 1.33 2.06
N VAL A 101 13.73 2.51 1.52
CA VAL A 101 14.68 3.23 0.65
C VAL A 101 15.98 3.53 1.41
N SER A 102 15.87 3.96 2.67
CA SER A 102 17.03 4.31 3.48
C SER A 102 17.87 3.09 3.83
N PHE A 103 17.23 1.98 4.23
CA PHE A 103 17.91 0.73 4.57
C PHE A 103 18.71 0.14 3.39
N MET A 104 18.15 0.18 2.17
CA MET A 104 18.83 -0.30 0.96
C MET A 104 20.12 0.44 0.63
N ASN A 105 20.33 1.64 1.19
CA ASN A 105 21.54 2.43 1.01
C ASN A 105 22.61 2.17 2.10
N GLY A 106 22.49 1.07 2.86
CA GLY A 106 23.47 0.67 3.89
C GLY A 106 23.35 1.47 5.20
N ALA A 107 22.17 2.04 5.45
CA ALA A 107 21.90 2.86 6.61
C ALA A 107 21.65 2.00 7.87
N PRO A 108 21.82 2.56 9.09
CA PRO A 108 21.93 1.78 10.34
C PRO A 108 20.65 1.01 10.70
N GLU A 109 20.79 0.00 11.57
CA GLU A 109 19.72 -0.87 12.10
C GLU A 109 18.49 -0.12 12.63
N ILE A 110 18.68 1.11 13.12
CA ILE A 110 17.61 2.01 13.55
C ILE A 110 16.58 2.29 12.43
N LEU A 111 17.00 2.31 11.16
CA LEU A 111 16.10 2.51 10.03
C LEU A 111 15.34 1.24 9.65
N PHE A 112 15.87 0.06 9.99
CA PHE A 112 15.09 -1.17 9.96
C PHE A 112 14.01 -1.17 11.05
N ALA A 113 14.32 -0.69 12.26
CA ALA A 113 13.31 -0.50 13.31
C ALA A 113 12.20 0.48 12.87
N LEU A 114 12.53 1.50 12.08
CA LEU A 114 11.55 2.41 11.49
C LEU A 114 10.62 1.70 10.49
N VAL A 115 11.16 0.79 9.67
CA VAL A 115 10.36 -0.07 8.77
C VAL A 115 9.36 -0.92 9.56
N LEU A 116 9.83 -1.58 10.63
CA LEU A 116 8.99 -2.39 11.50
C LEU A 116 7.90 -1.57 12.18
N LEU A 117 8.25 -0.40 12.73
CA LEU A 117 7.30 0.51 13.35
C LEU A 117 6.25 1.00 12.35
N GLY A 118 6.68 1.43 11.16
CA GLY A 118 5.76 1.85 10.09
C GLY A 118 4.80 0.73 9.70
N MET A 119 5.30 -0.51 9.61
CA MET A 119 4.50 -1.68 9.26
C MET A 119 3.45 -1.97 10.35
N LEU A 120 3.83 -1.95 11.63
CA LEU A 120 2.89 -2.15 12.73
C LEU A 120 1.78 -1.08 12.74
N ILE A 121 2.16 0.20 12.59
CA ILE A 121 1.20 1.31 12.51
C ILE A 121 0.28 1.13 11.30
N MET A 122 0.81 0.73 10.16
CA MET A 122 0.05 0.49 8.93
C MET A 122 -0.96 -0.64 9.12
N LEU A 123 -0.56 -1.78 9.69
CA LEU A 123 -1.42 -2.94 9.90
C LEU A 123 -2.55 -2.64 10.89
N LEU A 124 -2.24 -2.00 12.02
CA LEU A 124 -3.26 -1.53 12.96
C LEU A 124 -4.21 -0.52 12.29
N GLY A 125 -3.66 0.40 11.51
CA GLY A 125 -4.41 1.35 10.71
C GLY A 125 -5.39 0.65 9.78
N LEU A 126 -4.94 -0.34 9.00
CA LEU A 126 -5.77 -1.13 8.08
C LEU A 126 -6.90 -1.88 8.78
N ILE A 127 -6.62 -2.53 9.91
CA ILE A 127 -7.62 -3.29 10.66
C ILE A 127 -8.69 -2.36 11.23
N ILE A 128 -8.29 -1.33 11.96
CA ILE A 128 -9.24 -0.41 12.61
C ILE A 128 -9.99 0.40 11.55
N PHE A 129 -9.30 0.82 10.47
CA PHE A 129 -9.94 1.49 9.34
C PHE A 129 -10.92 0.56 8.65
N GLY A 130 -10.56 -0.70 8.41
CA GLY A 130 -11.41 -1.71 7.78
C GLY A 130 -12.68 -1.99 8.58
N VAL A 131 -12.56 -2.19 9.89
CA VAL A 131 -13.73 -2.33 10.80
C VAL A 131 -14.63 -1.09 10.72
N THR A 132 -14.03 0.09 10.75
CA THR A 132 -14.79 1.35 10.67
C THR A 132 -15.43 1.53 9.29
N ASN A 133 -14.75 1.18 8.22
CA ASN A 133 -15.20 1.31 6.84
C ASN A 133 -16.37 0.37 6.52
N MET A 134 -16.43 -0.81 7.15
CA MET A 134 -17.60 -1.69 7.04
C MET A 134 -18.84 -1.12 7.76
N ARG A 135 -18.65 -0.29 8.81
CA ARG A 135 -19.75 0.35 9.54
C ARG A 135 -20.19 1.67 8.91
N THR A 136 -19.22 2.45 8.42
CA THR A 136 -19.43 3.76 7.82
C THR A 136 -18.56 3.88 6.58
N PRO A 137 -19.08 3.46 5.41
CA PRO A 137 -18.29 3.34 4.18
C PRO A 137 -17.65 4.65 3.74
N THR A 138 -16.33 4.70 3.81
CA THR A 138 -15.49 5.75 3.22
C THR A 138 -15.07 5.34 1.81
N ILE A 139 -14.51 4.13 1.68
CA ILE A 139 -14.27 3.47 0.39
C ILE A 139 -15.55 2.74 0.01
N THR A 140 -16.14 3.10 -1.13
CA THR A 140 -17.45 2.57 -1.56
C THR A 140 -17.35 1.19 -2.18
N ARG A 141 -16.24 0.89 -2.87
CA ARG A 141 -15.99 -0.41 -3.51
C ARG A 141 -15.19 -1.31 -2.58
N TRP A 142 -15.60 -2.57 -2.47
CA TRP A 142 -14.91 -3.58 -1.66
C TRP A 142 -14.63 -3.08 -0.23
N GLN A 143 -15.70 -2.75 0.51
CA GLN A 143 -15.60 -2.10 1.82
C GLN A 143 -14.81 -2.92 2.86
N TRP A 144 -14.80 -4.24 2.71
CA TRP A 144 -14.07 -5.19 3.56
C TRP A 144 -12.57 -5.26 3.24
N LEU A 145 -12.14 -4.73 2.09
CA LEU A 145 -10.78 -4.91 1.58
C LEU A 145 -9.68 -4.40 2.52
N PRO A 146 -9.81 -3.22 3.18
CA PRO A 146 -8.79 -2.77 4.12
C PRO A 146 -8.65 -3.73 5.31
N LEU A 147 -9.77 -4.28 5.80
CA LEU A 147 -9.74 -5.24 6.91
C LEU A 147 -9.06 -6.54 6.48
N PHE A 148 -9.46 -7.11 5.34
CA PHE A 148 -8.84 -8.32 4.81
C PHE A 148 -7.33 -8.13 4.58
N THR A 149 -6.94 -6.99 4.01
CA THR A 149 -5.53 -6.64 3.81
C THR A 149 -4.80 -6.54 5.14
N GLY A 150 -5.37 -5.86 6.15
CA GLY A 150 -4.78 -5.78 7.48
C GLY A 150 -4.60 -7.15 8.15
N LEU A 151 -5.62 -8.01 8.07
CA LEU A 151 -5.58 -9.36 8.67
C LEU A 151 -4.54 -10.26 8.00
N THR A 152 -4.53 -10.31 6.66
CA THR A 152 -3.52 -11.08 5.91
C THR A 152 -2.11 -10.58 6.18
N GLY A 153 -1.93 -9.26 6.31
CA GLY A 153 -0.66 -8.66 6.72
C GLY A 153 -0.23 -9.07 8.12
N VAL A 154 -1.11 -9.04 9.12
CA VAL A 154 -0.78 -9.51 10.48
C VAL A 154 -0.43 -11.00 10.47
N THR A 155 -1.19 -11.83 9.77
CA THR A 155 -0.89 -13.26 9.66
C THR A 155 0.48 -13.48 9.01
N GLY A 156 0.78 -12.78 7.91
CA GLY A 156 2.07 -12.90 7.23
C GLY A 156 3.25 -12.34 8.01
N PHE A 157 3.12 -11.19 8.66
CA PHE A 157 4.25 -10.49 9.28
C PHE A 157 4.44 -10.76 10.78
N VAL A 158 3.42 -11.28 11.48
CA VAL A 158 3.47 -11.48 12.95
C VAL A 158 3.26 -12.93 13.34
N ILE A 159 2.30 -13.64 12.72
CA ILE A 159 1.99 -15.03 13.10
C ILE A 159 3.01 -15.98 12.49
N PHE A 160 3.33 -15.79 11.20
CA PHE A 160 4.29 -16.62 10.48
C PHE A 160 5.69 -15.98 10.40
N SER A 161 6.02 -15.03 11.28
CA SER A 161 7.39 -14.52 11.39
C SER A 161 8.25 -15.55 12.12
N GLY A 162 9.13 -16.24 11.39
CA GLY A 162 10.07 -17.22 11.92
C GLY A 162 11.43 -17.12 11.23
N GLU A 163 12.41 -17.85 11.74
CA GLU A 163 13.78 -17.89 11.17
C GLU A 163 13.82 -18.49 9.76
N GLU A 164 12.88 -19.41 9.46
CA GLU A 164 12.76 -20.02 8.14
C GLU A 164 11.64 -19.37 7.31
N ILE A 165 11.98 -19.01 6.06
CA ILE A 165 11.01 -18.54 5.08
C ILE A 165 10.18 -19.74 4.63
N THR A 166 8.90 -19.77 5.02
CA THR A 166 7.95 -20.82 4.61
C THR A 166 7.07 -20.38 3.44
N ALA A 167 6.53 -21.34 2.68
CA ALA A 167 5.60 -21.05 1.58
C ALA A 167 4.33 -20.33 2.07
N ILE A 168 3.84 -20.68 3.28
CA ILE A 168 2.67 -20.04 3.90
C ILE A 168 2.97 -18.58 4.24
N PHE A 169 4.13 -18.31 4.84
CA PHE A 169 4.59 -16.93 5.10
C PHE A 169 4.58 -16.07 3.84
N LEU A 170 5.16 -16.59 2.74
CA LEU A 170 5.18 -15.88 1.46
C LEU A 170 3.80 -15.73 0.82
N ALA A 171 2.92 -16.73 0.94
CA ALA A 171 1.55 -16.66 0.45
C ALA A 171 0.77 -15.51 1.13
N PHE A 172 0.87 -15.36 2.45
CA PHE A 172 0.19 -14.27 3.16
C PHE A 172 0.76 -12.89 2.80
N ARG A 173 2.07 -12.76 2.59
CA ARG A 173 2.68 -11.51 2.11
C ARG A 173 2.26 -11.17 0.68
N THR A 174 2.07 -12.18 -0.16
CA THR A 174 1.53 -12.05 -1.52
C THR A 174 0.07 -11.60 -1.49
N LEU A 175 -0.76 -12.20 -0.63
CA LEU A 175 -2.16 -11.77 -0.43
C LEU A 175 -2.26 -10.35 0.12
N PHE A 176 -1.37 -9.99 1.05
CA PHE A 176 -1.27 -8.63 1.56
C PHE A 176 -0.96 -7.63 0.44
N ALA A 177 0.02 -7.94 -0.41
CA ALA A 177 0.38 -7.12 -1.57
C ALA A 177 -0.79 -6.96 -2.56
N LEU A 178 -1.50 -8.06 -2.85
CA LEU A 178 -2.71 -8.05 -3.68
C LEU A 178 -3.80 -7.18 -3.07
N GLY A 179 -4.01 -7.26 -1.76
CA GLY A 179 -4.97 -6.43 -1.04
C GLY A 179 -4.66 -4.94 -1.20
N LEU A 180 -3.41 -4.53 -1.01
CA LEU A 180 -2.96 -3.16 -1.24
C LEU A 180 -3.08 -2.74 -2.72
N ALA A 181 -2.72 -3.61 -3.67
CA ALA A 181 -2.88 -3.33 -5.09
C ALA A 181 -4.36 -3.07 -5.45
N ALA A 182 -5.27 -3.91 -4.94
CA ALA A 182 -6.71 -3.75 -5.12
C ALA A 182 -7.24 -2.45 -4.46
N MET A 183 -6.67 -2.02 -3.33
CA MET A 183 -6.96 -0.70 -2.77
C MET A 183 -6.52 0.42 -3.73
N GLY A 184 -5.35 0.29 -4.37
CA GLY A 184 -4.90 1.22 -5.41
C GLY A 184 -5.87 1.31 -6.59
N VAL A 185 -6.41 0.16 -7.03
CA VAL A 185 -7.45 0.10 -8.06
C VAL A 185 -8.72 0.82 -7.60
N ASN A 186 -9.13 0.68 -6.35
CA ASN A 186 -10.27 1.44 -5.81
C ASN A 186 -10.05 2.96 -5.92
N LEU A 187 -8.87 3.44 -5.51
CA LEU A 187 -8.50 4.85 -5.63
C LEU A 187 -8.45 5.30 -7.11
N TRP A 188 -7.95 4.44 -8.00
CA TRP A 188 -7.86 4.73 -9.44
C TRP A 188 -9.25 4.88 -10.08
N LEU A 189 -10.17 3.98 -9.74
CA LEU A 189 -11.50 3.94 -10.31
C LEU A 189 -12.50 4.88 -9.61
N GLU A 190 -12.08 5.55 -8.54
CA GLU A 190 -12.91 6.54 -7.87
C GLU A 190 -13.25 7.69 -8.84
N LYS A 191 -14.53 8.01 -8.98
CA LYS A 191 -14.93 9.27 -9.63
C LYS A 191 -14.43 10.40 -8.74
N ASN A 192 -13.90 11.48 -9.35
CA ASN A 192 -13.49 12.69 -8.64
C ASN A 192 -14.62 13.11 -7.69
N ARG A 193 -14.53 12.77 -6.41
CA ARG A 193 -15.35 13.39 -5.39
C ARG A 193 -14.84 14.81 -5.34
N GLN A 194 -15.48 15.70 -6.10
CA GLN A 194 -15.32 17.12 -5.88
C GLN A 194 -15.52 17.31 -4.37
N ALA A 195 -14.54 17.94 -3.72
CA ALA A 195 -14.71 18.40 -2.37
C ALA A 195 -16.00 19.21 -2.37
N ILE A 196 -17.08 18.63 -1.86
CA ILE A 196 -18.30 19.37 -1.60
C ILE A 196 -17.86 20.36 -0.52
N PRO A 197 -17.95 21.68 -0.79
CA PRO A 197 -17.48 22.72 0.13
C PRO A 197 -18.12 22.58 1.52
#